data_AF-A0Z0S8-F1
#
_entry.id   AF-A0Z0S8-F1
#
_cell.length_a   1.000
_cell.length_b   1.000
_cell.length_c   1.000
_cell.angle_alpha   90.00
_cell.angle_beta   90.00
_cell.angle_gamma   90.00
#
_symmetry.space_group_name_H-M   'P 1'
#
loop_
_entity.id
_entity.type
_entity.pdbx_description
1 polymer ?
#
loop_
_entity_poly.entity_id
_entity_poly.type
_entity_poly.pdbx_seq_one_letter_code
_entity_poly.pdbx_strand_id
1 'polypeptide(L)'
;MKKLIAATFTVLSLTAMQAMAGSPVHMWKCQINDDMTEEALVEYTNDWQKAAAKVDGGKKMKSQIYFPVAAGADGTGTDLIFISSWPNFGDYGKFWDSYPESDAAGMEGGAMSCHGSSLWEAMN
;
A
#
# COMPACT_ATOMS: atom_id res chain seq x y z
N MET A 1 -42.30 29.94 16.16
CA MET A 1 -41.32 29.59 15.10
C MET A 1 -39.90 29.97 15.55
N LYS A 2 -39.29 29.23 16.50
CA LYS A 2 -37.91 29.51 16.99
C LYS A 2 -37.09 28.26 17.31
N LYS A 3 -37.66 27.05 17.14
CA LYS A 3 -37.02 25.78 17.54
C LYS A 3 -36.41 24.97 16.38
N LEU A 4 -36.47 25.49 15.15
CA LEU A 4 -36.03 24.76 13.95
C LEU A 4 -34.58 25.08 13.50
N ILE A 5 -33.91 26.04 14.13
CA ILE A 5 -32.56 26.49 13.68
C ILE A 5 -31.43 25.76 14.42
N ALA A 6 -31.69 25.20 15.60
CA ALA A 6 -30.64 24.57 16.41
C ALA A 6 -30.25 23.15 15.96
N ALA A 7 -31.09 22.46 15.19
CA ALA A 7 -30.85 21.06 14.79
C ALA A 7 -29.94 20.92 13.56
N THR A 8 -29.74 21.99 12.78
CA THR A 8 -29.01 21.92 11.51
C THR A 8 -27.49 22.02 11.67
N PHE A 9 -27.00 22.61 12.77
CA PHE A 9 -25.56 22.78 13.03
C PHE A 9 -24.88 21.51 13.56
N THR A 10 -25.61 20.64 14.27
CA THR A 10 -25.04 19.42 14.87
C THR A 10 -24.79 18.31 13.84
N VAL A 11 -25.51 18.30 12.71
CA VAL A 11 -25.34 17.30 11.65
C VAL A 11 -24.13 17.61 10.75
N LEU A 12 -23.72 18.88 10.63
CA LEU A 12 -22.61 19.29 9.76
C LEU A 12 -21.21 18.92 10.30
N SER A 13 -21.09 18.60 11.58
CA SER A 13 -19.79 18.35 12.24
C SER A 13 -19.29 16.90 12.11
N LEU A 14 -20.18 15.93 11.88
CA LEU A 14 -19.79 14.52 11.75
C LEU A 14 -19.28 14.14 10.35
N THR A 15 -19.68 14.88 9.31
CA THR A 15 -19.19 14.67 7.94
C THR A 15 -17.78 15.22 7.72
N ALA A 16 -17.31 16.13 8.57
CA ALA A 16 -15.98 16.74 8.45
C ALA A 16 -14.84 15.78 8.84
N MET A 17 -15.10 14.74 9.65
CA MET A 17 -14.07 13.79 10.06
C MET A 17 -13.67 12.81 8.95
N GLN A 18 -14.59 12.45 8.06
CA GLN A 18 -14.28 11.57 6.92
C GLN A 18 -13.41 12.25 5.85
N ALA A 19 -13.42 13.58 5.79
CA ALA A 19 -12.57 14.36 4.89
C ALA A 19 -11.10 14.48 5.36
N MET A 20 -10.79 14.01 6.58
CA MET A 20 -9.44 14.06 7.17
C MET A 20 -8.75 12.70 7.25
N ALA A 21 -9.36 11.63 6.74
CA ALA A 21 -8.70 10.32 6.69
C ALA A 21 -7.64 10.33 5.59
N GLY A 22 -6.38 10.09 5.96
CA GLY A 22 -5.28 9.98 5.03
C GLY A 22 -5.37 8.71 4.16
N SER A 23 -4.36 8.55 3.31
CA SER A 23 -4.22 7.39 2.43
C SER A 23 -3.24 6.38 3.02
N PRO A 24 -3.56 5.07 3.08
CA PRO A 24 -2.61 4.08 3.56
C PRO A 24 -1.45 3.89 2.57
N VAL A 25 -0.24 3.86 3.13
CA VAL A 25 1.02 3.59 2.42
C VAL A 25 1.78 2.51 3.18
N HIS A 26 1.90 1.33 2.61
CA HIS A 26 2.64 0.22 3.18
C HIS A 26 4.02 0.14 2.54
N MET A 27 5.06 0.29 3.37
CA MET A 27 6.45 0.22 2.96
C MET A 27 7.05 -1.11 3.42
N TRP A 28 7.68 -1.82 2.51
CA TRP A 28 8.31 -3.12 2.73
C TRP A 28 9.80 -3.02 2.48
N LYS A 29 10.59 -3.51 3.43
CA LYS A 29 12.03 -3.69 3.27
C LYS A 29 12.25 -5.04 2.63
N CYS A 30 12.90 -5.07 1.47
CA CYS A 30 13.08 -6.29 0.72
C CYS A 30 14.52 -6.48 0.27
N GLN A 31 14.91 -7.74 0.19
CA GLN A 31 16.14 -8.23 -0.38
C GLN A 31 15.80 -8.90 -1.72
N ILE A 32 16.54 -8.55 -2.76
CA ILE A 32 16.38 -9.09 -4.11
C ILE A 32 16.98 -10.50 -4.12
N ASN A 33 16.35 -11.44 -4.84
CA ASN A 33 16.92 -12.77 -5.00
C ASN A 33 18.20 -12.71 -5.87
N ASP A 34 19.23 -13.50 -5.55
CA ASP A 34 20.58 -13.39 -6.14
C ASP A 34 20.64 -13.48 -7.69
N ASP A 35 19.64 -14.08 -8.33
CA ASP A 35 19.56 -14.28 -9.78
C ASP A 35 18.71 -13.23 -10.51
N MET A 36 18.18 -12.24 -9.80
CA MET A 36 17.24 -11.25 -10.34
C MET A 36 17.96 -9.96 -10.78
N THR A 37 17.83 -9.60 -12.06
CA THR A 37 18.29 -8.28 -12.54
C THR A 37 17.28 -7.18 -12.24
N GLU A 38 17.69 -5.91 -12.27
CA GLU A 38 16.76 -4.79 -12.09
C GLU A 38 15.65 -4.77 -13.15
N GLU A 39 15.97 -5.08 -14.42
CA GLU A 39 14.97 -5.13 -15.49
C GLU A 39 13.95 -6.25 -15.24
N ALA A 40 14.43 -7.44 -14.87
CA ALA A 40 13.58 -8.57 -14.54
C ALA A 40 12.72 -8.29 -13.29
N LEU A 41 13.27 -7.57 -12.31
CA LEU A 41 12.53 -7.12 -11.13
C LEU A 41 11.39 -6.16 -11.49
N VAL A 42 11.64 -5.21 -12.38
CA VAL A 42 10.63 -4.26 -12.86
C VAL A 42 9.53 -4.98 -13.63
N GLU A 43 9.88 -5.94 -14.50
CA GLU A 43 8.91 -6.78 -15.20
C GLU A 43 8.06 -7.59 -14.22
N TYR A 44 8.71 -8.29 -13.28
CA TYR A 44 8.04 -9.05 -12.24
C TYR A 44 7.07 -8.20 -11.42
N THR A 45 7.50 -7.01 -11.02
CA THR A 45 6.68 -6.07 -10.26
C THR A 45 5.48 -5.58 -11.07
N ASN A 46 5.64 -5.35 -12.38
CA ASN A 46 4.53 -4.98 -13.24
C ASN A 46 3.51 -6.11 -13.36
N ASP A 47 3.94 -7.36 -13.43
CA ASP A 47 3.04 -8.51 -13.47
C ASP A 47 2.35 -8.73 -12.13
N TRP A 48 3.06 -8.60 -11.02
CA TRP A 48 2.47 -8.59 -9.68
C TRP A 48 1.43 -7.47 -9.55
N GLN A 49 1.72 -6.26 -10.05
CA GLN A 49 0.78 -5.14 -10.03
C GLN A 49 -0.49 -5.44 -10.84
N LYS A 50 -0.38 -6.12 -11.98
CA LYS A 50 -1.54 -6.55 -12.79
C LYS A 50 -2.36 -7.61 -12.05
N ALA A 51 -1.72 -8.55 -11.36
CA ALA A 51 -2.39 -9.56 -10.55
C ALA A 51 -3.09 -8.89 -9.36
N ALA A 52 -2.39 -8.03 -8.63
CA ALA A 52 -2.90 -7.29 -7.49
C ALA A 52 -4.09 -6.38 -7.88
N ALA A 53 -4.08 -5.78 -9.08
CA ALA A 53 -5.19 -4.97 -9.56
C ALA A 53 -6.52 -5.75 -9.75
N LYS A 54 -6.45 -7.09 -9.83
CA LYS A 54 -7.63 -7.97 -9.90
C LYS A 54 -8.17 -8.38 -8.52
N VAL A 55 -7.39 -8.17 -7.46
CA VAL A 55 -7.83 -8.40 -6.07
C VAL A 55 -8.83 -7.31 -5.69
N ASP A 56 -9.85 -7.65 -4.91
CA ASP A 56 -10.80 -6.67 -4.40
C ASP A 56 -10.06 -5.55 -3.65
N GLY A 57 -10.39 -4.29 -3.93
CA GLY A 57 -9.64 -3.14 -3.39
C GLY A 57 -8.31 -2.82 -4.08
N GLY A 58 -7.78 -3.72 -4.93
CA GLY A 58 -6.49 -3.57 -5.61
C GLY A 58 -6.51 -2.70 -6.87
N LYS A 59 -7.68 -2.46 -7.49
CA LYS A 59 -7.80 -1.72 -8.76
C LYS A 59 -7.17 -0.31 -8.74
N LYS A 60 -7.20 0.36 -7.58
CA LYS A 60 -6.63 1.70 -7.39
C LYS A 60 -5.32 1.69 -6.59
N MET A 61 -4.82 0.50 -6.26
CA MET A 61 -3.53 0.35 -5.61
C MET A 61 -2.44 0.85 -6.56
N LYS A 62 -1.42 1.50 -6.02
CA LYS A 62 -0.21 1.86 -6.75
C LYS A 62 0.99 1.24 -6.05
N SER A 63 1.99 0.86 -6.84
CA SER A 63 3.25 0.36 -6.29
C SER A 63 4.45 1.10 -6.85
N GLN A 64 5.49 1.20 -6.03
CA GLN A 64 6.75 1.86 -6.37
C GLN A 64 7.92 1.07 -5.78
N ILE A 65 9.06 1.06 -6.47
CA ILE A 65 10.31 0.48 -6.00
C ILE A 65 11.31 1.61 -5.79
N TYR A 66 11.85 1.72 -4.60
CA TYR A 66 12.89 2.69 -4.26
C TYR A 66 14.18 1.94 -3.99
N PHE A 67 15.15 2.07 -4.88
CA PHE A 67 16.52 1.63 -4.64
C PHE A 67 17.25 2.71 -3.82
N PRO A 68 17.98 2.33 -2.76
CA PRO A 68 18.76 3.27 -1.99
C PRO A 68 19.96 3.76 -2.80
N VAL A 69 20.07 5.07 -3.00
CA VAL A 69 21.31 5.70 -3.54
C VAL A 69 22.37 5.82 -2.44
N ALA A 70 21.93 5.97 -1.20
CA ALA A 70 22.74 5.91 0.00
C ALA A 70 21.89 5.35 1.14
N ALA A 71 22.40 4.34 1.86
CA ALA A 71 21.72 3.74 2.99
C ALA A 71 22.66 3.63 4.19
N GLY A 72 22.12 3.89 5.39
CA GLY A 72 22.75 3.40 6.60
C GLY A 72 22.58 1.88 6.66
N ALA A 73 23.60 1.17 7.15
CA ALA A 73 23.49 -0.27 7.38
C ALA A 73 22.35 -0.52 8.38
N ASP A 74 21.27 -1.15 7.93
CA ASP A 74 20.17 -1.55 8.82
C ASP A 74 20.38 -2.95 9.42
N GLY A 75 21.47 -3.63 9.01
CA GLY A 75 21.86 -4.96 9.49
C GLY A 75 20.97 -6.09 8.96
N THR A 76 20.06 -5.81 8.02
CA THR A 76 19.05 -6.77 7.57
C THR A 76 19.12 -7.10 6.08
N GLY A 77 20.06 -6.51 5.34
CA GLY A 77 20.25 -6.81 3.91
C GLY A 77 19.16 -6.21 3.02
N THR A 78 18.63 -5.03 3.37
CA THR A 78 17.64 -4.35 2.54
C THR A 78 18.27 -3.79 1.26
N ASP A 79 17.89 -4.35 0.12
CA ASP A 79 18.31 -3.88 -1.21
C ASP A 79 17.37 -2.81 -1.77
N LEU A 80 16.09 -2.84 -1.41
CA LEU A 80 15.09 -1.89 -1.87
C LEU A 80 13.96 -1.69 -0.86
N ILE A 81 13.21 -0.61 -1.05
CA ILE A 81 11.90 -0.41 -0.43
C ILE A 81 10.82 -0.58 -1.49
N PHE A 82 9.95 -1.56 -1.28
CA PHE A 82 8.73 -1.72 -2.06
C PHE A 82 7.59 -0.98 -1.37
N ILE A 83 6.91 -0.09 -2.08
CA ILE A 83 5.86 0.75 -1.53
C ILE A 83 4.56 0.40 -2.21
N SER A 84 3.53 0.05 -1.45
CA SER A 84 2.15 -0.10 -1.93
C SER A 84 1.27 0.96 -1.29
N SER A 85 0.39 1.59 -2.07
CA SER A 85 -0.49 2.64 -1.58
C SER A 85 -1.90 2.52 -2.13
N TRP A 86 -2.89 2.91 -1.33
CA TRP A 86 -4.30 2.93 -1.71
C TRP A 86 -4.87 4.32 -1.48
N PRO A 87 -5.95 4.70 -2.20
CA PRO A 87 -6.60 5.99 -2.01
C PRO A 87 -7.31 6.16 -0.65
N ASN A 88 -7.62 5.05 0.05
CA ASN A 88 -8.29 5.06 1.35
C ASN A 88 -8.12 3.71 2.06
N PHE A 89 -8.32 3.69 3.38
CA PHE A 89 -8.24 2.47 4.19
C PHE A 89 -9.32 1.43 3.87
N GLY A 90 -10.45 1.83 3.29
CA GLY A 90 -11.50 0.88 2.90
C GLY A 90 -11.09 -0.01 1.73
N ASP A 91 -10.43 0.56 0.72
CA ASP A 91 -9.85 -0.20 -0.40
C ASP A 91 -8.68 -1.07 0.08
N TYR A 92 -7.84 -0.56 0.98
CA TYR A 92 -6.77 -1.36 1.62
C TYR A 92 -7.30 -2.56 2.41
N GLY A 93 -8.33 -2.38 3.24
CA GLY A 93 -8.91 -3.46 4.03
C GLY A 93 -9.47 -4.58 3.16
N LYS A 94 -10.23 -4.24 2.11
CA LYS A 94 -10.74 -5.22 1.13
C LYS A 94 -9.63 -6.01 0.45
N PHE A 95 -8.56 -5.31 0.09
CA PHE A 95 -7.37 -5.93 -0.49
C PHE A 95 -6.79 -6.94 0.48
N TRP A 96 -6.54 -6.54 1.72
CA TRP A 96 -5.94 -7.39 2.73
C TRP A 96 -6.76 -8.64 3.04
N ASP A 97 -8.09 -8.49 3.11
CA ASP A 97 -9.01 -9.62 3.35
C ASP A 97 -9.00 -10.65 2.21
N SER A 98 -8.72 -10.20 0.98
CA SER A 98 -8.79 -11.05 -0.23
C SER A 98 -7.41 -11.50 -0.74
N TYR A 99 -6.34 -10.86 -0.29
CA TYR A 99 -4.99 -11.06 -0.80
C TYR A 99 -4.44 -12.48 -0.62
N PRO A 100 -4.59 -13.17 0.53
CA PRO A 100 -3.94 -14.47 0.76
C PRO A 100 -4.26 -15.57 -0.26
N GLU A 101 -5.45 -15.53 -0.86
CA GLU A 101 -5.91 -16.53 -1.84
C GLU A 101 -5.76 -16.05 -3.30
N SER A 102 -5.06 -14.93 -3.51
CA SER A 102 -4.95 -14.30 -4.83
C SER A 102 -3.73 -14.78 -5.62
N ASP A 103 -3.79 -14.65 -6.96
CA ASP A 103 -2.63 -14.84 -7.84
C ASP A 103 -1.45 -13.97 -7.41
N ALA A 104 -1.70 -12.77 -6.87
CA ALA A 104 -0.66 -11.85 -6.42
C ALA A 104 0.11 -12.40 -5.20
N ALA A 105 -0.58 -13.02 -4.24
CA ALA A 105 0.07 -13.70 -3.12
C ALA A 105 0.84 -14.95 -3.58
N GLY A 106 0.34 -15.67 -4.59
CA GLY A 106 1.06 -16.79 -5.20
C GLY A 106 2.39 -16.41 -5.88
N MET A 107 2.60 -15.12 -6.15
CA MET A 107 3.85 -14.57 -6.70
C MET A 107 4.83 -14.13 -5.59
N GLU A 108 4.54 -14.30 -4.31
CA GLU A 108 5.51 -13.90 -3.27
C GLU A 108 6.77 -14.77 -3.30
N GLY A 109 7.92 -14.16 -3.01
CA GLY A 109 9.22 -14.84 -2.95
C GLY A 109 9.89 -15.11 -4.31
N GLY A 110 9.21 -14.89 -5.44
CA GLY A 110 9.77 -15.20 -6.76
C GLY A 110 10.91 -14.28 -7.21
N ALA A 111 10.83 -12.98 -6.89
CA ALA A 111 11.85 -11.99 -7.28
C ALA A 111 12.59 -11.34 -6.11
N MET A 112 11.92 -11.27 -4.95
CA MET A 112 12.46 -10.67 -3.74
C MET A 112 11.78 -11.30 -2.54
N SER A 113 12.42 -11.20 -1.38
CA SER A 113 11.83 -11.51 -0.09
C SER A 113 11.80 -10.25 0.78
N CYS A 114 10.72 -10.04 1.54
CA CYS A 114 10.59 -8.86 2.39
C CYS A 114 10.61 -9.25 3.87
N HIS A 115 11.56 -8.72 4.63
CA HIS A 115 11.85 -9.10 6.02
C HIS A 115 11.35 -8.09 7.06
N GLY A 116 10.76 -6.99 6.63
CA GLY A 116 10.17 -6.00 7.52
C GLY A 116 9.24 -5.06 6.79
N SER A 117 8.29 -4.48 7.51
CA SER A 117 7.35 -3.52 6.92
C SER A 117 6.82 -2.51 7.92
N SER A 118 6.22 -1.45 7.38
CA SER A 118 5.51 -0.44 8.16
C SER A 118 4.38 0.14 7.33
N LEU A 119 3.21 0.26 7.96
CA LEU A 119 2.03 0.91 7.38
C LEU A 119 1.94 2.33 7.92
N TRP A 120 1.83 3.30 7.01
CA TRP A 120 1.75 4.72 7.31
C TRP A 120 0.47 5.30 6.77
N GLU A 121 0.02 6.37 7.41
CA GLU A 121 -1.03 7.23 6.89
C GLU A 121 -0.40 8.45 6.22
N ALA A 122 -0.56 8.56 4.91
CA ALA A 122 -0.18 9.74 4.16
C ALA A 122 -1.27 10.80 4.30
N MET A 123 -0.89 11.97 4.84
CA MET A 123 -1.74 13.15 4.91
C MET A 123 -1.58 13.91 3.59
N ASN A 124 -2.66 13.97 2.81
CA ASN A 124 -2.68 14.59 1.48
C ASN A 124 -3.62 15.78 1.47
#